data_AF-A0A6B9TE23-F1
#
_entry.id   AF-A0A6B9TE23-F1
#
_cell.length_a   1.000
_cell.length_b   1.000
_cell.length_c   1.000
_cell.angle_alpha   90.00
_cell.angle_beta   90.00
_cell.angle_gamma   90.00
#
_symmetry.space_group_name_H-M   'P 1'
#
loop_
_entity.id
_entity.type
_entity.pdbx_description
1 polymer ?
#
loop_
_entity_poly.entity_id
_entity_poly.type
_entity_poly.pdbx_seq_one_letter_code
_entity_poly.pdbx_strand_id
1 'polypeptide(L)'
;MNLASRDDLPEPGAVLAVQPGVSEEGRKFENLTGIPPGTLLVVMAGDDDNITGTRDSYLIMEETPQIPSERKMFLLVRSDGPLRADHLSPLAVSDEFGVLVDNLDYSGYWKVLDILIELGGENRTLMDVDMERIQDMGNWSDGRPVQRMILLYRPGVGWMI
;
A
#
# COMPACT_ATOMS: atom_id res chain seq x y z
N MET A 1 -17.96 0.40 16.36
CA MET A 1 -18.10 1.84 16.06
C MET A 1 -16.89 2.23 15.24
N ASN A 2 -17.09 2.58 13.96
CA ASN A 2 -16.01 3.03 13.09
C ASN A 2 -15.64 4.46 13.52
N LEU A 3 -14.40 4.69 13.95
CA LEU A 3 -13.98 6.03 14.36
C LEU A 3 -14.03 7.01 13.18
N ALA A 4 -13.78 6.55 11.95
CA ALA A 4 -13.82 7.36 10.73
C ALA A 4 -15.24 7.77 10.30
N SER A 5 -16.29 7.24 10.92
CA SER A 5 -17.69 7.62 10.64
C SER A 5 -18.24 8.64 11.64
N ARG A 6 -17.37 9.28 12.44
CA ARG A 6 -17.80 10.37 13.31
C ARG A 6 -17.83 11.67 12.50
N ASP A 7 -18.92 12.41 12.61
CA ASP A 7 -19.15 13.68 11.91
C ASP A 7 -18.13 14.78 12.28
N ASP A 8 -17.30 14.57 13.31
CA ASP A 8 -16.25 15.49 13.76
C ASP A 8 -14.86 15.18 13.20
N LEU A 9 -14.70 14.11 12.41
CA LEU A 9 -13.46 13.79 11.71
C LEU A 9 -13.53 14.19 10.23
N PRO A 10 -12.44 14.73 9.67
CA PRO A 10 -12.38 15.01 8.24
C PRO A 10 -12.47 13.72 7.42
N GLU A 11 -13.14 13.81 6.28
CA GLU A 11 -13.13 12.71 5.30
C GLU A 11 -11.68 12.44 4.84
N PRO A 12 -11.22 11.18 4.85
CA PRO A 12 -9.86 10.86 4.43
C PRO A 12 -9.69 11.05 2.93
N GLY A 13 -8.81 11.99 2.53
CA GLY A 13 -8.43 12.20 1.14
C GLY A 13 -7.61 11.03 0.56
N ALA A 14 -6.92 10.28 1.40
CA ALA A 14 -6.17 9.08 1.03
C ALA A 14 -6.16 8.02 2.13
N VAL A 15 -6.03 6.76 1.74
CA VAL A 15 -5.85 5.58 2.58
C VAL A 15 -4.69 4.76 2.01
N LEU A 16 -3.70 4.50 2.85
CA LEU A 16 -2.63 3.54 2.58
C LEU A 16 -2.83 2.32 3.47
N ALA A 17 -3.24 1.20 2.89
CA ALA A 17 -3.36 -0.07 3.59
C ALA A 17 -2.08 -0.89 3.37
N VAL A 18 -1.27 -1.07 4.40
CA VAL A 18 0.00 -1.81 4.32
C VAL A 18 -0.15 -3.13 5.05
N GLN A 19 0.14 -4.24 4.36
CA GLN A 19 0.08 -5.61 4.87
C GLN A 19 -1.23 -5.87 5.63
N PRO A 20 -2.38 -5.66 4.97
CA PRO A 20 -3.68 -5.81 5.61
C PRO A 20 -3.85 -7.24 6.14
N GLY A 21 -4.58 -7.36 7.25
CA GLY A 21 -4.81 -8.61 7.96
C GLY A 21 -5.49 -9.71 7.14
N VAL A 22 -5.57 -10.92 7.71
CA VAL A 22 -6.27 -12.05 7.11
C VAL A 22 -7.65 -12.25 7.76
N SER A 23 -8.72 -11.93 7.02
CA SER A 23 -10.09 -12.00 7.54
C SER A 23 -10.62 -13.41 7.75
N GLU A 24 -10.03 -14.41 7.09
CA GLU A 24 -10.39 -15.82 7.25
C GLU A 24 -9.94 -16.41 8.60
N GLU A 25 -8.94 -15.81 9.26
CA GLU A 25 -8.29 -16.37 10.44
C GLU A 25 -8.71 -15.71 11.77
N GLY A 26 -9.73 -14.84 11.77
CA GLY A 26 -10.44 -14.53 13.01
C GLY A 26 -11.03 -13.13 13.16
N ARG A 27 -10.62 -12.14 12.37
CA ARG A 27 -11.30 -10.83 12.33
C ARG A 27 -12.16 -10.75 11.08
N LYS A 28 -13.48 -10.56 11.24
CA LYS A 28 -14.36 -10.41 10.09
C LYS A 28 -13.92 -9.24 9.24
N PHE A 29 -13.94 -9.44 7.92
CA PHE A 29 -13.82 -8.36 6.97
C PHE A 29 -14.99 -7.40 7.15
N GLU A 30 -14.70 -6.11 7.35
CA GLU A 30 -15.71 -5.09 7.61
C GLU A 30 -16.29 -4.56 6.30
N ASN A 31 -17.47 -3.93 6.40
CA ASN A 31 -18.05 -3.26 5.25
C ASN A 31 -17.26 -1.97 4.91
N LEU A 32 -16.57 -1.97 3.77
CA LEU A 32 -15.76 -0.85 3.30
C LEU A 32 -16.53 0.16 2.44
N THR A 33 -17.84 -0.01 2.21
CA THR A 33 -18.65 0.94 1.43
C THR A 33 -18.77 2.32 2.08
N GLY A 34 -18.39 2.44 3.35
CA GLY A 34 -18.36 3.71 4.09
C GLY A 34 -17.13 4.59 3.77
N ILE A 35 -16.13 4.08 3.03
CA ILE A 35 -14.99 4.91 2.60
C ILE A 35 -15.49 5.90 1.52
N PRO A 36 -15.20 7.21 1.65
CA PRO A 36 -15.64 8.20 0.68
C PRO A 36 -15.19 7.87 -0.76
N PRO A 37 -16.03 8.07 -1.79
CA PRO A 37 -15.67 7.76 -3.18
C PRO A 37 -14.52 8.64 -3.72
N GLY A 38 -14.25 9.79 -3.09
CA GLY A 38 -13.13 10.66 -3.44
C GLY A 38 -11.77 10.19 -2.92
N THR A 39 -11.72 9.18 -2.03
CA THR A 39 -10.48 8.73 -1.39
C THR A 39 -9.52 8.09 -2.40
N LEU A 40 -8.24 8.44 -2.33
CA LEU A 40 -7.16 7.67 -2.97
C LEU A 40 -6.88 6.42 -2.13
N LEU A 41 -6.97 5.23 -2.72
CA LEU A 41 -6.74 3.96 -2.04
C LEU A 41 -5.53 3.25 -2.66
N VAL A 42 -4.47 3.09 -1.86
CA VAL A 42 -3.35 2.22 -2.20
C VAL A 42 -3.29 1.10 -1.20
N VAL A 43 -3.22 -0.13 -1.70
CA VAL A 43 -2.94 -1.32 -0.91
C VAL A 43 -1.51 -1.76 -1.22
N MET A 44 -0.77 -2.16 -0.19
CA MET A 44 0.60 -2.67 -0.31
C MET A 44 0.72 -3.99 0.42
N ALA A 45 1.39 -4.97 -0.20
CA ALA A 45 1.78 -6.22 0.44
C ALA A 45 3.27 -6.48 0.20
N GLY A 46 3.88 -7.32 1.03
CA GLY A 46 5.24 -7.79 0.83
C GLY A 46 5.27 -9.18 0.18
N ASP A 47 6.29 -9.47 -0.62
CA ASP A 47 6.44 -10.77 -1.27
C ASP A 47 6.89 -11.90 -0.32
N ASP A 48 7.40 -11.55 0.87
CA ASP A 48 7.80 -12.48 1.94
C ASP A 48 6.82 -12.42 3.13
N ASP A 49 5.69 -11.74 2.97
CA ASP A 49 4.61 -11.71 3.97
C ASP A 49 3.83 -13.03 3.95
N ASN A 50 4.29 -13.95 4.80
CA ASN A 50 3.65 -15.25 5.00
C ASN A 50 2.68 -15.26 6.21
N ILE A 51 2.37 -14.11 6.81
CA ILE A 51 1.42 -14.01 7.92
C ILE A 51 0.03 -13.66 7.38
N THR A 52 -0.06 -12.66 6.51
CA THR A 52 -1.35 -12.22 5.94
C THR A 52 -1.43 -12.41 4.44
N GLY A 53 -0.28 -12.46 3.75
CA GLY A 53 -0.21 -12.60 2.30
C GLY A 53 -0.95 -11.49 1.57
N THR A 54 -1.52 -11.81 0.40
CA THR A 54 -2.17 -10.82 -0.49
C THR A 54 -3.69 -10.95 -0.56
N ARG A 55 -4.29 -12.01 -0.03
CA ARG A 55 -5.72 -12.33 -0.22
C ARG A 55 -6.63 -11.14 0.14
N ASP A 56 -6.47 -10.60 1.34
CA ASP A 56 -7.31 -9.50 1.80
C ASP A 56 -6.92 -8.17 1.14
N SER A 57 -5.70 -8.06 0.62
CA SER A 57 -5.32 -6.95 -0.25
C SER A 57 -6.16 -6.93 -1.53
N TYR A 58 -6.35 -8.08 -2.18
CA TYR A 58 -7.28 -8.21 -3.31
C TYR A 58 -8.71 -7.88 -2.88
N LEU A 59 -9.15 -8.41 -1.73
CA LEU A 59 -10.50 -8.20 -1.23
C LEU A 59 -10.81 -6.72 -0.93
N ILE A 60 -9.85 -5.95 -0.37
CA ILE A 60 -10.00 -4.50 -0.17
C ILE A 60 -10.26 -3.77 -1.50
N MET A 61 -9.59 -4.18 -2.57
CA MET A 61 -9.76 -3.56 -3.89
C MET A 61 -11.14 -3.86 -4.49
N GLU A 62 -11.68 -5.05 -4.23
CA GLU A 62 -12.99 -5.52 -4.70
C GLU A 62 -14.14 -4.94 -3.88
N GLU A 63 -14.02 -4.94 -2.55
CA GLU A 63 -15.04 -4.49 -1.59
C GLU A 63 -15.08 -2.96 -1.40
N THR A 64 -14.39 -2.21 -2.27
CA THR A 64 -14.50 -0.75 -2.40
C THR A 64 -15.01 -0.34 -3.78
N PRO A 65 -16.20 -0.80 -4.22
CA PRO A 65 -16.72 -0.54 -5.56
C PRO A 65 -17.11 0.93 -5.78
N GLN A 66 -17.36 1.67 -4.71
CA GLN A 66 -17.71 3.09 -4.75
C GLN A 66 -16.51 4.00 -5.07
N ILE A 67 -15.27 3.54 -4.83
CA ILE A 67 -14.07 4.29 -5.15
C ILE A 67 -13.74 4.07 -6.63
N PRO A 68 -13.70 5.14 -7.46
CA PRO A 68 -13.37 5.03 -8.87
C PRO A 68 -12.02 4.37 -9.10
N SER A 69 -11.92 3.61 -10.17
CA SER A 69 -10.74 2.78 -10.44
C SER A 69 -9.46 3.60 -10.56
N GLU A 70 -9.50 4.80 -11.15
CA GLU A 70 -8.41 5.79 -11.25
C GLU A 70 -7.85 6.25 -9.90
N ARG A 71 -8.55 5.95 -8.80
CA ARG A 71 -8.15 6.26 -7.43
C ARG A 71 -7.67 5.01 -6.66
N LYS A 72 -7.57 3.84 -7.31
CA LYS A 72 -7.15 2.57 -6.68
C LYS A 72 -5.86 2.01 -7.27
N MET A 73 -4.95 1.53 -6.41
CA MET A 73 -3.74 0.81 -6.82
C MET A 73 -3.36 -0.28 -5.82
N PHE A 74 -2.86 -1.42 -6.30
CA PHE A 74 -2.26 -2.45 -5.46
C PHE A 74 -0.80 -2.67 -5.87
N LEU A 75 0.13 -2.46 -4.92
CA LEU A 75 1.56 -2.65 -5.08
C LEU A 75 2.06 -3.85 -4.26
N LEU A 76 3.01 -4.59 -4.81
CA LEU A 76 3.79 -5.61 -4.12
C LEU A 76 5.22 -5.11 -3.92
N VAL A 77 5.63 -4.99 -2.67
CA VAL A 77 7.01 -4.72 -2.27
C VAL A 77 7.81 -6.02 -2.37
N ARG A 78 8.99 -5.95 -3.00
CA ARG A 78 9.84 -7.12 -3.21
C ARG A 78 11.03 -7.14 -2.29
N SER A 79 11.34 -8.32 -1.79
CA SER A 79 12.58 -8.60 -1.08
C SER A 79 13.77 -8.58 -2.04
N ASP A 80 14.92 -8.09 -1.57
CA ASP A 80 16.16 -8.05 -2.36
C ASP A 80 17.38 -8.19 -1.45
N GLY A 81 18.11 -9.29 -1.61
CA GLY A 81 19.27 -9.61 -0.76
C GLY A 81 18.89 -9.61 0.73
N PRO A 82 19.42 -8.67 1.54
CA PRO A 82 19.09 -8.55 2.96
C PRO A 82 17.75 -7.83 3.22
N LEU A 83 17.17 -7.10 2.27
CA LEU A 83 15.87 -6.45 2.44
C LEU A 83 14.77 -7.52 2.40
N ARG A 84 13.96 -7.59 3.46
CA ARG A 84 12.88 -8.57 3.60
C ARG A 84 11.54 -7.85 3.67
N ALA A 85 10.74 -7.98 2.63
CA ALA A 85 9.37 -7.47 2.61
C ALA A 85 8.44 -8.47 3.31
N ASP A 86 8.73 -8.79 4.57
CA ASP A 86 7.90 -9.65 5.42
C ASP A 86 6.83 -8.84 6.16
N HIS A 87 5.94 -9.51 6.90
CA HIS A 87 4.85 -8.87 7.64
C HIS A 87 5.27 -7.84 8.70
N LEU A 88 6.54 -7.87 9.12
CA LEU A 88 7.05 -6.97 10.15
C LEU A 88 7.76 -5.76 9.54
N SER A 89 8.16 -5.83 8.26
CA SER A 89 8.91 -4.77 7.59
C SER A 89 8.35 -3.34 7.75
N PRO A 90 7.03 -3.06 7.74
CA PRO A 90 6.54 -1.69 7.89
C PRO A 90 6.58 -1.17 9.33
N LEU A 91 6.90 -2.02 10.32
CA LEU A 91 6.91 -1.59 11.72
C LEU A 91 8.07 -0.64 12.03
N ALA A 92 9.20 -0.80 11.33
CA ALA A 92 10.39 0.07 11.43
C ALA A 92 10.79 0.43 12.89
N VAL A 93 10.69 -0.52 13.82
CA VAL A 93 10.67 -0.23 15.28
C VAL A 93 12.05 0.05 15.85
N SER A 94 13.01 -0.87 15.69
CA SER A 94 14.37 -0.76 16.25
C SER A 94 15.22 -2.02 16.00
N ASP A 95 16.52 -1.88 16.28
CA ASP A 95 17.50 -2.98 16.38
C ASP A 95 17.04 -4.10 17.31
N GLU A 96 16.38 -3.78 18.43
CA GLU A 96 15.99 -4.75 19.46
C GLU A 96 15.04 -5.81 18.90
N PHE A 97 14.20 -5.43 17.94
CA PHE A 97 13.25 -6.32 17.28
C PHE A 97 13.76 -6.82 15.92
N GLY A 98 14.97 -6.42 15.51
CA GLY A 98 15.50 -6.74 14.18
C GLY A 98 14.74 -6.09 13.03
N VAL A 99 13.90 -5.09 13.33
CA VAL A 99 13.09 -4.35 12.36
C VAL A 99 13.61 -2.92 12.33
N LEU A 100 14.73 -2.75 11.64
CA LEU A 100 15.35 -1.45 11.43
C LEU A 100 14.70 -0.72 10.27
N VAL A 101 14.70 0.61 10.35
CA VAL A 101 14.43 1.45 9.19
C VAL A 101 15.45 1.10 8.11
N ASP A 102 14.97 0.67 6.94
CA ASP A 102 15.79 0.36 5.79
C ASP A 102 15.22 0.95 4.49
N ASN A 103 15.72 0.49 3.35
CA ASN A 103 15.31 1.02 2.06
C ASN A 103 13.85 0.68 1.68
N LEU A 104 13.25 -0.37 2.24
CA LEU A 104 11.83 -0.69 2.04
C LEU A 104 10.94 0.39 2.64
N ASP A 105 11.36 1.00 3.75
CA ASP A 105 10.66 2.12 4.38
C ASP A 105 10.75 3.38 3.53
N TYR A 106 11.98 3.88 3.31
CA TYR A 106 12.21 5.14 2.62
C TYR A 106 11.73 5.10 1.17
N SER A 107 12.11 4.06 0.43
CA SER A 107 11.85 3.96 -1.01
C SER A 107 10.55 3.25 -1.33
N GLY A 108 9.94 2.55 -0.37
CA GLY A 108 8.66 1.86 -0.51
C GLY A 108 7.55 2.57 0.25
N TYR A 109 7.28 2.15 1.49
CA TYR A 109 6.10 2.53 2.26
C TYR A 109 5.93 4.04 2.43
N TRP A 110 7.01 4.74 2.83
CA TRP A 110 6.95 6.17 3.11
C TRP A 110 6.87 7.00 1.84
N LYS A 111 7.63 6.62 0.79
CA LYS A 111 7.52 7.25 -0.53
C LYS A 111 6.10 7.17 -1.10
N VAL A 112 5.43 6.03 -0.96
CA VAL A 112 4.04 5.87 -1.42
C VAL A 112 3.09 6.74 -0.60
N LEU A 113 3.28 6.83 0.73
CA LEU A 113 2.51 7.74 1.58
C LEU A 113 2.69 9.21 1.15
N ASP A 114 3.93 9.64 0.91
CA ASP A 114 4.22 11.01 0.45
C ASP A 114 3.53 11.32 -0.89
N ILE A 115 3.57 10.38 -1.83
CA ILE A 115 2.85 10.49 -3.11
C ILE A 115 1.33 10.64 -2.88
N LEU A 116 0.75 9.89 -1.94
CA LEU A 116 -0.68 10.00 -1.64
C LEU A 116 -1.05 11.34 -1.03
N ILE A 117 -0.20 11.87 -0.15
CA ILE A 117 -0.38 13.20 0.45
C ILE A 117 -0.31 14.28 -0.65
N GLU A 118 0.68 14.20 -1.55
CA GLU A 118 0.84 15.12 -2.69
C GLU A 118 -0.43 15.11 -3.56
N LEU A 119 -0.86 13.94 -4.03
CA LEU A 119 -2.02 13.82 -4.93
C LEU A 119 -3.32 14.25 -4.25
N GLY A 120 -3.51 13.88 -2.98
CA GLY A 120 -4.68 14.25 -2.20
C GLY A 120 -4.81 15.76 -2.00
N GLY A 121 -3.70 16.45 -1.76
CA GLY A 121 -3.67 17.92 -1.62
C GLY A 121 -4.00 18.67 -2.91
N GLU A 122 -3.75 18.06 -4.07
CA GLU A 122 -3.99 18.65 -5.40
C GLU A 122 -5.28 18.17 -6.07
N ASN A 123 -6.08 17.33 -5.38
CA ASN A 123 -7.26 16.66 -5.92
C ASN A 123 -6.96 15.89 -7.23
N ARG A 124 -5.77 15.31 -7.33
CA ARG A 124 -5.33 14.45 -8.43
C ARG A 124 -5.67 12.99 -8.15
N THR A 125 -5.44 12.14 -9.14
CA THR A 125 -5.72 10.70 -9.10
C THR A 125 -4.43 9.90 -9.18
N LEU A 126 -4.51 8.58 -8.94
CA LEU A 126 -3.37 7.68 -9.14
C LEU A 126 -3.02 7.48 -10.62
N MET A 127 -3.81 8.01 -11.55
CA MET A 127 -3.45 8.06 -12.96
C MET A 127 -2.41 9.14 -13.27
N ASP A 128 -2.31 10.15 -12.42
CA ASP A 128 -1.42 11.29 -12.60
C ASP A 128 -0.01 11.04 -12.05
N VAL A 129 0.23 9.89 -11.42
CA VAL A 129 1.55 9.50 -10.91
C VAL A 129 2.41 8.90 -12.02
N ASP A 130 3.69 9.28 -12.03
CA ASP A 130 4.70 8.57 -12.81
C ASP A 130 4.94 7.18 -12.20
N MET A 131 4.69 6.14 -12.99
CA MET A 131 4.88 4.76 -12.53
C MET A 131 6.36 4.41 -12.33
N GLU A 132 7.28 5.08 -13.01
CA GLU A 132 8.71 4.89 -12.74
C GLU A 132 9.03 5.38 -11.33
N ARG A 133 8.56 6.58 -10.97
CA ARG A 133 8.72 7.15 -9.62
C ARG A 133 8.13 6.24 -8.54
N ILE A 134 6.94 5.68 -8.77
CA ILE A 134 6.29 4.85 -7.75
C ILE A 134 7.00 3.51 -7.61
N GLN A 135 7.39 2.84 -8.70
CA GLN A 135 7.98 1.51 -8.64
C GLN A 135 9.48 1.50 -8.29
N ASP A 136 10.21 2.58 -8.54
CA ASP A 136 11.65 2.65 -8.30
C ASP A 136 11.98 2.55 -6.81
N MET A 137 12.83 1.58 -6.44
CA MET A 137 13.27 1.35 -5.07
C MET A 137 14.68 1.89 -4.81
N GLY A 138 15.23 2.69 -5.72
CA GLY A 138 16.58 3.22 -5.61
C GLY A 138 17.65 2.18 -5.94
N ASN A 139 18.90 2.47 -5.56
CA ASN A 139 20.05 1.65 -5.90
C ASN A 139 20.82 1.23 -4.66
N TRP A 140 21.40 0.03 -4.71
CA TRP A 140 22.44 -0.43 -3.80
C TRP A 140 23.68 0.47 -3.88
N SER A 141 24.53 0.40 -2.85
CA SER A 141 25.78 1.18 -2.79
C SER A 141 26.76 0.90 -3.94
N ASP A 142 26.61 -0.25 -4.61
CA ASP A 142 27.39 -0.63 -5.80
C ASP A 142 26.76 -0.16 -7.12
N GLY A 143 25.64 0.57 -7.05
CA GLY A 143 24.90 1.11 -8.19
C GLY A 143 23.90 0.15 -8.83
N ARG A 144 23.79 -1.10 -8.37
CA ARG A 144 22.74 -2.01 -8.86
C ARG A 144 21.36 -1.52 -8.39
N PRO A 145 20.32 -1.55 -9.23
CA PRO A 145 18.98 -1.18 -8.80
C PRO A 145 18.46 -2.19 -7.77
N VAL A 146 17.78 -1.67 -6.74
CA VAL A 146 16.98 -2.49 -5.82
C VAL A 146 15.77 -3.01 -6.59
N GLN A 147 15.31 -4.22 -6.26
CA GLN A 147 14.09 -4.75 -6.88
C GLN A 147 12.90 -3.79 -6.75
N ARG A 148 12.42 -3.32 -7.89
CA ARG A 148 11.26 -2.43 -8.02
C ARG A 148 9.98 -3.03 -7.43
N MET A 149 9.05 -2.19 -6.96
CA MET A 149 7.71 -2.68 -6.61
C MET A 149 6.98 -3.18 -7.86
N ILE A 150 6.20 -4.25 -7.70
CA ILE A 150 5.32 -4.77 -8.76
C ILE A 150 3.94 -4.14 -8.60
N LEU A 151 3.36 -3.71 -9.72
CA LEU A 151 1.96 -3.31 -9.75
C LEU A 151 1.12 -4.59 -9.91
N LEU A 152 0.27 -4.93 -8.95
CA LEU A 152 -0.62 -6.09 -9.03
C LEU A 152 -2.00 -5.72 -9.59
N TYR A 153 -2.41 -4.46 -9.38
CA TYR A 153 -3.65 -3.91 -9.93
C TYR A 153 -3.52 -2.44 -10.27
N ARG A 154 -4.02 -2.08 -11.46
CA ARG A 154 -4.36 -0.70 -11.85
C ARG A 154 -5.62 -0.68 -12.73
N PRO A 155 -6.46 0.37 -12.64
CA PRO A 155 -7.46 0.71 -13.66
C PRO A 155 -6.95 0.57 -15.10
N GLY A 156 -7.74 -0.08 -15.96
CA GLY A 156 -7.45 -0.23 -17.40
C GLY A 156 -6.40 -1.29 -17.76
N VAL A 157 -5.67 -1.85 -16.79
CA VAL A 157 -4.65 -2.90 -17.01
C VAL A 157 -5.12 -4.28 -16.52
N GLY A 158 -6.09 -4.32 -15.59
CA GLY A 158 -6.59 -5.57 -15.01
C GLY A 158 -5.63 -6.16 -13.97
N TRP A 159 -5.91 -7.38 -13.52
CA TRP A 159 -5.01 -8.13 -12.66
C TRP A 159 -3.78 -8.59 -13.46
N MET A 160 -2.58 -8.33 -12.95
CA MET A 160 -1.38 -9.00 -13.45
C MET A 160 -1.18 -10.27 -12.62
N ILE A 161 -1.53 -11.41 -13.21
CA ILE A 161 -1.24 -12.76 -12.70
C ILE A 161 0.19 -13.18 -13.03
#